data_AF-A0A3B8X5L2-F1
#
_entry.id   AF-A0A3B8X5L2-F1
#
_cell.length_a   1.000
_cell.length_b   1.000
_cell.length_c   1.000
_cell.angle_alpha   90.00
_cell.angle_beta   90.00
_cell.angle_gamma   90.00
#
_symmetry.space_group_name_H-M   'P 1'
#
loop_
_entity.id
_entity.type
_entity.pdbx_description
1 polymer ?
#
loop_
_entity_poly.entity_id
_entity_poly.type
_entity_poly.pdbx_seq_one_letter_code
_entity_poly.pdbx_strand_id
1 'polypeptide(L)'
;GSCAQIGKNIHLSACAQIGGVLEPAGALPTIIEDGAFVGGNCGIYEGTIVEEGAVIASGVVITASTPLFDATTGSFVPRNADGRVVVPRGAVVVSGSKPIVRDGKPLESGVHLYCPVIVKYRDEKTAGSVHLEDLLR
;
A
#
# COMPACT_ATOMS: atom_id res chain seq x y z
N GLY A 1 -1.79 -2.04 -15.31
CA GLY A 1 -0.77 -2.67 -16.15
C GLY A 1 -1.26 -4.03 -16.61
N SER A 2 -0.46 -4.76 -17.41
CA SER A 2 -0.78 -6.13 -17.83
C SER A 2 -1.04 -7.05 -16.64
N CYS A 3 -2.09 -7.88 -16.73
CA CYS A 3 -2.49 -8.89 -15.73
C CYS A 3 -2.88 -8.35 -14.34
N ALA A 4 -2.75 -7.04 -14.07
CA ALA A 4 -3.17 -6.44 -12.81
C ALA A 4 -4.65 -6.76 -12.53
N GLN A 5 -4.95 -7.15 -11.29
CA GLN A 5 -6.31 -7.48 -10.86
C GLN A 5 -6.86 -6.31 -10.04
N ILE A 6 -8.03 -5.83 -10.43
CA ILE A 6 -8.73 -4.72 -9.80
C ILE A 6 -10.08 -5.25 -9.36
N GLY A 7 -10.30 -5.27 -8.05
CA GLY A 7 -11.57 -5.59 -7.41
C GLY A 7 -12.69 -4.58 -7.68
N LYS A 8 -13.78 -4.72 -6.94
CA LYS A 8 -15.01 -3.92 -7.06
C LYS A 8 -14.95 -2.69 -6.17
N ASN A 9 -15.65 -1.62 -6.59
CA ASN A 9 -15.80 -0.39 -5.81
C ASN A 9 -14.47 0.23 -5.38
N ILE A 10 -13.43 0.07 -6.21
CA ILE A 10 -12.12 0.66 -5.99
C ILE A 10 -12.12 2.10 -6.50
N HIS A 11 -11.49 2.98 -5.73
CA HIS A 11 -11.17 4.32 -6.18
C HIS A 11 -9.69 4.39 -6.56
N LEU A 12 -9.39 4.54 -7.85
CA LEU A 12 -8.05 4.89 -8.33
C LEU A 12 -8.02 6.38 -8.66
N SER A 13 -7.39 7.20 -7.83
CA SER A 13 -7.31 8.64 -8.02
C SER A 13 -6.40 9.01 -9.19
N ALA A 14 -6.39 10.30 -9.55
CA ALA A 14 -5.58 10.84 -10.65
C ALA A 14 -4.12 10.38 -10.58
N CYS A 15 -3.61 9.85 -11.69
CA CYS A 15 -2.24 9.35 -11.83
C CYS A 15 -1.86 8.20 -10.87
N ALA A 16 -2.83 7.50 -10.28
CA ALA A 16 -2.56 6.23 -9.61
C ALA A 16 -2.12 5.18 -10.64
N GLN A 17 -0.99 4.53 -10.38
CA GLN A 17 -0.37 3.55 -11.27
C GLN A 17 -0.41 2.16 -10.65
N ILE A 18 -1.02 1.21 -11.37
CA ILE A 18 -1.01 -0.20 -11.00
C ILE A 18 -0.10 -0.94 -11.98
N GLY A 19 1.04 -1.40 -11.46
CA GLY A 19 2.07 -2.13 -12.18
C GLY A 19 1.55 -3.42 -12.76
N GLY A 20 1.87 -3.65 -14.03
CA GLY A 20 1.62 -4.94 -14.67
C GLY A 20 2.72 -5.95 -14.35
N VAL A 21 2.39 -7.23 -14.40
CA VAL A 21 3.35 -8.33 -14.27
C VAL A 21 3.00 -9.35 -15.34
N LEU A 22 3.88 -9.51 -16.33
CA LEU A 22 3.69 -10.46 -17.43
C LEU A 22 4.70 -11.61 -17.37
N GLU A 23 5.92 -11.30 -16.92
CA GLU A 23 7.02 -12.23 -16.77
C GLU A 23 7.60 -12.15 -15.35
N PRO A 24 8.19 -13.25 -14.84
CA PRO A 24 8.23 -14.58 -15.46
C PRO A 24 6.86 -15.28 -15.48
N ALA A 25 6.72 -16.34 -16.28
CA ALA A 25 5.52 -17.17 -16.26
C ALA A 25 5.31 -17.74 -14.84
N GLY A 26 4.11 -17.56 -14.30
CA GLY A 26 3.78 -17.92 -12.92
C GLY A 26 3.97 -16.79 -11.90
N ALA A 27 4.50 -15.63 -12.31
CA ALA A 27 4.53 -14.45 -11.46
C ALA A 27 3.10 -13.98 -11.15
N LEU A 28 2.84 -13.71 -9.88
CA LEU A 28 1.53 -13.25 -9.44
C LEU A 28 1.39 -11.75 -9.74
N PRO A 29 0.26 -11.32 -10.33
CA PRO A 29 0.06 -9.94 -10.72
C PRO A 29 -0.10 -9.03 -9.51
N THR A 30 0.02 -7.72 -9.71
CA THR A 30 -0.42 -6.72 -8.72
C THR A 30 -1.94 -6.86 -8.51
N ILE A 31 -2.38 -6.90 -7.26
CA ILE A 31 -3.79 -7.10 -6.89
C ILE A 31 -4.24 -5.93 -6.01
N ILE A 32 -5.34 -5.29 -6.39
CA ILE A 32 -6.06 -4.34 -5.55
C ILE A 32 -7.43 -4.95 -5.27
N GLU A 33 -7.72 -5.25 -4.01
CA GLU A 33 -8.97 -5.88 -3.58
C GLU A 33 -10.11 -4.86 -3.40
N ASP A 34 -11.31 -5.40 -3.19
CA ASP A 34 -12.57 -4.65 -3.18
C ASP A 34 -12.56 -3.47 -2.17
N GLY A 35 -13.21 -2.36 -2.54
CA GLY A 35 -13.38 -1.19 -1.67
C GLY A 35 -12.10 -0.43 -1.30
N ALA A 36 -10.95 -0.81 -1.85
CA ALA A 36 -9.70 -0.10 -1.62
C ALA A 36 -9.72 1.30 -2.26
N PHE A 37 -9.00 2.22 -1.62
CA PHE A 37 -8.77 3.57 -2.12
C PHE A 37 -7.28 3.76 -2.40
N VAL A 38 -6.93 4.16 -3.62
CA VAL A 38 -5.57 4.48 -4.04
C VAL A 38 -5.49 5.94 -4.42
N GLY A 39 -4.82 6.72 -3.59
CA GLY A 39 -4.65 8.17 -3.75
C GLY A 39 -3.87 8.57 -4.99
N GLY A 40 -3.85 9.88 -5.26
CA GLY A 40 -3.27 10.41 -6.49
C GLY A 40 -1.75 10.26 -6.51
N ASN A 41 -1.18 10.11 -7.71
CA ASN A 41 0.27 9.91 -7.90
C ASN A 41 0.86 8.71 -7.13
N CYS A 42 0.02 7.74 -6.74
CA CYS A 42 0.49 6.51 -6.13
C CYS A 42 1.05 5.54 -7.18
N GLY A 43 1.87 4.60 -6.73
CA GLY A 43 2.39 3.54 -7.58
C GLY A 43 2.45 2.21 -6.83
N ILE A 44 1.67 1.22 -7.28
CA ILE A 44 1.62 -0.11 -6.67
C ILE A 44 2.14 -1.11 -7.71
N TYR A 45 3.25 -1.77 -7.42
CA TYR A 45 4.02 -2.51 -8.42
C TYR A 45 4.42 -3.92 -7.96
N GLU A 46 4.96 -4.69 -8.90
CA GLU A 46 5.73 -5.92 -8.66
C GLU A 46 4.98 -6.97 -7.83
N GLY A 47 3.69 -7.16 -8.13
CA GLY A 47 2.91 -8.18 -7.45
C GLY A 47 2.53 -7.79 -6.02
N THR A 48 2.55 -6.52 -5.65
CA THR A 48 1.99 -6.07 -4.37
C THR A 48 0.49 -6.40 -4.29
N ILE A 49 0.02 -6.80 -3.10
CA ILE A 49 -1.41 -6.96 -2.79
C ILE A 49 -1.84 -5.79 -1.91
N VAL A 50 -2.92 -5.12 -2.28
CA VAL A 50 -3.63 -4.18 -1.42
C VAL A 50 -4.96 -4.81 -1.05
N GLU A 51 -5.09 -5.23 0.21
CA GLU A 51 -6.27 -5.94 0.69
C GLU A 51 -7.49 -5.02 0.84
N GLU A 52 -8.65 -5.68 0.99
CA GLU A 52 -9.96 -5.06 0.99
C GLU A 52 -10.04 -3.80 1.89
N GLY A 53 -10.63 -2.73 1.36
CA GLY A 53 -10.91 -1.51 2.12
C GLY A 53 -9.70 -0.70 2.56
N ALA A 54 -8.47 -1.11 2.22
CA ALA A 54 -7.25 -0.37 2.53
C ALA A 54 -7.23 1.00 1.82
N VAL A 55 -6.58 1.98 2.45
CA VAL A 55 -6.48 3.36 1.96
C VAL A 55 -5.02 3.72 1.80
N ILE A 56 -4.61 3.97 0.56
CA ILE A 56 -3.28 4.41 0.21
C ILE A 56 -3.33 5.93 -0.03
N ALA A 57 -2.71 6.71 0.85
CA ALA A 57 -2.66 8.16 0.68
C ALA A 57 -1.83 8.55 -0.55
N SER A 58 -2.11 9.74 -1.10
CA SER A 58 -1.44 10.24 -2.31
C SER A 58 0.08 10.22 -2.21
N GLY A 59 0.74 9.89 -3.32
CA GLY A 59 2.20 9.86 -3.44
C GLY A 59 2.87 8.65 -2.75
N VAL A 60 2.12 7.62 -2.37
CA VAL A 60 2.69 6.38 -1.83
C VAL A 60 3.11 5.44 -2.96
N VAL A 61 4.32 4.90 -2.85
CA VAL A 61 4.89 3.95 -3.80
C VAL A 61 5.21 2.64 -3.10
N ILE A 62 4.69 1.52 -3.59
CA ILE A 62 4.92 0.19 -3.03
C ILE A 62 5.40 -0.75 -4.14
N THR A 63 6.58 -1.34 -3.93
CA THR A 63 7.21 -2.34 -4.81
C THR A 63 7.53 -3.60 -4.00
N ALA A 64 8.01 -4.67 -4.63
CA ALA A 64 8.38 -5.91 -3.96
C ALA A 64 9.49 -5.71 -2.91
N SER A 65 10.34 -4.69 -3.09
CA SER A 65 11.42 -4.33 -2.16
C SER A 65 11.02 -3.27 -1.14
N THR A 66 9.86 -2.60 -1.28
CA THR A 66 9.45 -1.56 -0.35
C THR A 66 9.11 -2.17 1.01
N PRO A 67 9.77 -1.75 2.11
CA PRO A 67 9.39 -2.16 3.44
C PRO A 67 8.14 -1.37 3.87
N LEU A 68 7.12 -2.06 4.37
CA LEU A 68 5.92 -1.44 4.91
C LEU A 68 5.99 -1.49 6.43
N PHE A 69 6.02 -0.34 7.08
CA PHE A 69 6.08 -0.26 8.53
C PHE A 69 4.69 -0.05 9.11
N ASP A 70 4.36 -0.78 10.17
CA ASP A 70 3.11 -0.60 10.90
C ASP A 70 3.40 0.12 12.23
N ALA A 71 3.03 1.39 12.29
CA ALA A 71 3.23 2.21 13.48
C ALA A 71 2.31 1.79 14.65
N THR A 72 1.24 1.05 14.39
CA THR A 72 0.32 0.57 15.43
C THR A 72 0.91 -0.62 16.19
N THR A 73 1.73 -1.44 15.51
CA THR A 73 2.42 -2.59 16.11
C THR A 73 3.90 -2.33 16.40
N GLY A 74 4.46 -1.27 15.82
CA GLY A 74 5.89 -0.93 15.93
C GLY A 74 6.80 -1.86 15.12
N SER A 75 6.27 -2.54 14.11
CA SER A 75 6.98 -3.59 13.37
C SER A 75 6.77 -3.49 11.86
N PHE A 76 7.65 -4.13 11.08
CA PHE A 76 7.45 -4.23 9.63
C PHE A 76 6.43 -5.32 9.32
N VAL A 77 5.55 -5.04 8.36
CA VAL A 77 4.58 -6.02 7.86
C VAL A 77 5.34 -7.17 7.20
N PRO A 78 5.15 -8.43 7.66
CA PRO A 78 5.81 -9.57 7.07
C PRO A 78 5.32 -9.77 5.63
N ARG A 79 6.17 -10.42 4.82
CA ARG A 79 5.75 -10.92 3.51
C ARG A 79 4.76 -12.07 3.69
N ASN A 80 3.84 -12.25 2.75
CA ASN A 80 2.94 -13.41 2.77
C ASN A 80 3.68 -14.71 2.43
N ALA A 81 2.96 -15.84 2.38
CA ALA A 81 3.53 -17.16 2.07
C ALA A 81 4.27 -17.21 0.71
N ASP A 82 3.86 -16.37 -0.26
CA ASP A 82 4.47 -16.28 -1.58
C ASP A 82 5.61 -15.23 -1.64
N GLY A 83 5.98 -14.64 -0.50
CA GLY A 83 7.03 -13.62 -0.43
C GLY A 83 6.59 -12.21 -0.88
N ARG A 84 5.30 -11.97 -1.08
CA ARG A 84 4.74 -10.71 -1.61
C ARG A 84 4.53 -9.67 -0.52
N VAL A 85 4.58 -8.40 -0.90
CA VAL A 85 4.15 -7.29 -0.04
C VAL A 85 2.63 -7.29 0.01
N VAL A 86 2.08 -7.27 1.22
CA VAL A 86 0.64 -7.16 1.45
C VAL A 86 0.38 -5.93 2.30
N VAL A 87 -0.45 -5.03 1.78
CA VAL A 87 -1.06 -3.97 2.60
C VAL A 87 -2.30 -4.59 3.24
N PRO A 88 -2.34 -4.74 4.58
CA PRO A 88 -3.44 -5.45 5.23
C PRO A 88 -4.79 -4.76 5.09
N ARG A 89 -5.86 -5.55 5.23
CA ARG A 89 -7.27 -5.09 5.18
C ARG A 89 -7.50 -3.85 6.02
N GLY A 90 -8.13 -2.85 5.43
CA GLY A 90 -8.49 -1.60 6.10
C GLY A 90 -7.30 -0.74 6.57
N ALA A 91 -6.05 -1.10 6.26
CA ALA A 91 -4.90 -0.30 6.65
C ALA A 91 -4.92 1.08 5.96
N VAL A 92 -4.54 2.12 6.70
CA VAL A 92 -4.36 3.47 6.16
C VAL A 92 -2.86 3.76 6.06
N VAL A 93 -2.36 3.81 4.82
CA VAL A 93 -0.94 3.92 4.50
C VAL A 93 -0.62 5.35 4.05
N VAL A 94 0.42 5.94 4.63
CA VAL A 94 0.96 7.24 4.21
C VAL A 94 2.43 7.13 3.83
N SER A 95 2.94 8.11 3.09
CA SER A 95 4.37 8.22 2.81
C SER A 95 5.12 8.55 4.10
N GLY A 96 6.20 7.82 4.32
CA GLY A 96 7.07 8.00 5.48
C GLY A 96 8.51 7.66 5.15
N SER A 97 9.32 7.56 6.18
CA SER A 97 10.73 7.23 6.04
C SER A 97 11.23 6.44 7.25
N LYS A 98 12.32 5.70 7.06
CA LYS A 98 13.03 4.99 8.11
C LYS A 98 14.51 5.39 8.13
N PRO A 99 15.14 5.49 9.31
CA PRO A 99 16.56 5.74 9.37
C PRO A 99 17.34 4.61 8.68
N ILE A 100 18.48 4.96 8.10
CA ILE A 100 19.45 3.95 7.64
C ILE A 100 20.11 3.34 8.88
N VAL A 101 20.07 2.02 9.00
CA VAL A 101 20.71 1.29 10.10
C VAL A 101 21.91 0.55 9.56
N ARG A 102 23.07 0.75 10.19
CA ARG A 102 24.32 0.04 9.89
C ARG A 102 24.89 -0.50 11.19
N ASP A 103 25.25 -1.79 11.20
CA ASP A 103 25.77 -2.48 12.39
C ASP A 103 24.86 -2.31 13.63
N GLY A 104 23.53 -2.33 13.40
CA GLY A 104 22.52 -2.20 14.45
C GLY A 104 22.31 -0.78 14.98
N LYS A 105 23.00 0.23 14.43
CA LYS A 105 22.89 1.63 14.87
C LYS A 105 22.33 2.52 13.74
N PRO A 106 21.42 3.46 14.06
CA PRO A 106 21.04 4.50 13.12
C PRO A 106 22.27 5.28 12.65
N LEU A 107 22.31 5.58 11.36
CA LEU A 107 23.33 6.43 10.78
C LEU A 107 23.00 7.90 11.09
N GLU A 108 23.87 8.59 11.82
CA GLU A 108 23.75 10.01 12.20
C GLU A 108 24.02 10.96 11.02
N SER A 109 23.44 10.66 9.86
CA SER A 109 23.59 11.43 8.63
C SER A 109 22.41 12.37 8.35
N GLY A 110 21.29 12.19 9.07
CA GLY A 110 20.01 12.83 8.74
C GLY A 110 19.38 12.32 7.44
N VAL A 111 19.96 11.31 6.79
CA VAL A 111 19.43 10.69 5.57
C VAL A 111 18.57 9.49 5.94
N HIS A 112 17.36 9.45 5.38
CA HIS A 112 16.39 8.38 5.59
C HIS A 112 16.07 7.67 4.28
N LEU A 113 15.68 6.40 4.39
CA LEU A 113 15.13 5.65 3.28
C LEU A 113 13.62 5.79 3.26
N TYR A 114 13.06 5.87 2.07
CA TYR A 114 11.61 5.83 1.89
C TYR A 114 11.03 4.56 2.51
N CYS A 115 9.94 4.72 3.26
CA CYS A 115 9.24 3.64 3.93
C CYS A 115 7.78 4.05 4.12
N PRO A 116 6.82 3.49 3.37
CA PRO A 116 5.41 3.71 3.65
C PRO A 116 5.07 3.21 5.05
N VAL A 117 4.13 3.90 5.70
CA VAL A 117 3.75 3.65 7.10
C VAL A 117 2.24 3.46 7.21
N ILE A 118 1.82 2.36 7.81
CA ILE A 118 0.46 2.18 8.30
C ILE A 118 0.33 3.02 9.57
N VAL A 119 -0.53 4.03 9.55
CA VAL A 119 -0.76 4.93 10.69
C VAL A 119 -1.97 4.53 11.54
N LYS A 120 -2.90 3.79 10.95
CA LYS A 120 -4.08 3.22 11.60
C LYS A 120 -4.73 2.17 10.71
N TYR A 121 -5.71 1.47 11.28
CA TYR A 121 -6.66 0.65 10.56
C TYR A 121 -8.03 1.32 10.60
N ARG A 122 -8.82 1.19 9.52
CA ARG A 122 -10.19 1.67 9.49
C ARG A 122 -11.02 0.87 10.48
N ASP A 123 -11.78 1.60 11.29
CA ASP A 123 -12.92 1.08 12.03
C ASP A 123 -14.17 1.11 11.15
N GLU A 124 -15.08 0.14 11.34
CA GLU A 124 -16.35 0.05 10.59
C GLU A 124 -17.18 1.35 10.68
N LYS A 125 -16.96 2.18 11.72
CA LYS A 125 -17.64 3.46 11.92
C LYS A 125 -17.16 4.59 10.99
N THR A 126 -15.91 4.57 10.52
CA THR A 126 -15.37 5.63 9.63
C THR A 126 -15.72 5.40 8.15
N ALA A 127 -16.39 4.30 7.80
CA ALA A 127 -16.93 4.09 6.45
C ALA A 127 -18.09 5.05 6.10
N GLY A 128 -18.79 5.58 7.10
CA GLY A 128 -19.99 6.42 6.91
C GLY A 128 -19.75 7.78 6.27
N SER A 129 -18.57 8.38 6.43
CA SER A 129 -18.26 9.68 5.78
C SER A 129 -18.03 9.56 4.28
N VAL A 130 -17.57 8.40 3.80
CA VAL A 130 -17.39 8.13 2.36
C VAL A 130 -18.75 7.87 1.68
N HIS A 131 -19.68 7.21 2.38
CA HIS A 131 -21.05 7.02 1.89
C HIS A 131 -21.79 8.33 1.61
N LEU A 132 -21.49 9.41 2.35
CA LEU A 132 -22.10 10.72 2.10
C LEU A 132 -21.61 11.34 0.79
N GLU A 133 -20.33 11.19 0.44
CA GLU A 133 -19.80 11.67 -0.85
C GLU A 133 -20.38 10.88 -2.04
N ASP A 134 -20.57 9.57 -1.90
CA ASP A 134 -21.20 8.73 -2.93
C ASP A 134 -22.70 9.01 -3.09
N LEU A 135 -23.40 9.44 -2.03
CA LEU A 135 -24.80 9.89 -2.09
C LEU A 135 -24.97 11.28 -2.73
N LEU A 136 -23.90 12.08 -2.77
CA LEU A 136 -23.89 13.43 -3.31
C LEU A 136 -23.35 13.53 -4.76
N ARG A 137 -22.95 12.39 -5.35
CA ARG A 137 -22.62 12.23 -6.77
C ARG A 137 -23.82 11.77 -7.58
#